data_AF-A0A1B2YLF0-F1
#
_entry.id   AF-A0A1B2YLF0-F1
#
_cell.length_a   1.000
_cell.length_b   1.000
_cell.length_c   1.000
_cell.angle_alpha   90.00
_cell.angle_beta   90.00
_cell.angle_gamma   90.00
#
_symmetry.space_group_name_H-M   'P 1'
#
loop_
_entity.id
_entity.type
_entity.pdbx_description
1 polymer ?
#
loop_
_entity_poly.entity_id
_entity_poly.type
_entity_poly.pdbx_seq_one_letter_code
_entity_poly.pdbx_strand_id
1 'polypeptide(L)'
;RDYFVPDNELPPLVHSGFNPSFIATVSHEKGSGDTSEFEITYGRNMDVTHATRRTTHYGNSYLEGSRIHNAFVNRNYTVKYEVNWKTHEIKVKGHN
;
A
#
# COMPACT_ATOMS: atom_id res chain seq x y z
N ARG A 1 17.63 12.61 5.39
CA ARG A 1 17.24 11.66 6.46
C ARG A 1 17.28 12.32 7.83
N ASP A 2 18.30 13.13 8.11
CA ASP A 2 18.60 13.71 9.44
C ASP A 2 17.65 14.83 9.89
N TYR A 3 16.68 15.20 9.05
CA TYR A 3 15.60 16.14 9.37
C TYR A 3 14.36 15.43 9.93
N PHE A 4 14.39 14.10 10.00
CA PHE A 4 13.30 13.25 10.50
C PHE A 4 13.82 12.34 11.61
N VAL A 5 12.93 11.92 12.51
CA VAL A 5 13.25 11.05 13.64
C VAL A 5 13.90 9.72 13.19
N PRO A 6 14.78 9.11 14.00
CA PRO A 6 15.40 7.82 13.68
C PRO A 6 14.38 6.67 13.57
N ASP A 7 14.78 5.54 12.98
CA ASP A 7 13.84 4.44 12.65
C ASP A 7 13.20 3.80 13.89
N ASN A 8 13.88 3.80 15.03
CA ASN A 8 13.35 3.29 16.31
C ASN A 8 12.21 4.14 16.89
N GLU A 9 12.02 5.36 16.41
CA GLU A 9 10.88 6.23 16.75
C GLU A 9 9.75 6.14 15.71
N LEU A 10 9.97 5.43 14.60
CA LEU A 10 8.96 5.17 13.59
C LEU A 10 8.26 3.84 13.90
N PRO A 11 6.94 3.73 13.66
CA PRO A 11 6.26 2.45 13.77
C PRO A 11 6.66 1.52 12.59
N PRO A 12 6.56 0.18 12.75
CA PRO A 12 6.89 -0.77 11.69
C PRO A 12 6.21 -0.52 10.34
N LEU A 13 4.97 -0.01 10.34
CA LEU A 13 4.24 0.31 9.12
C LEU A 13 4.87 1.46 8.30
N VAL A 14 5.74 2.27 8.91
CA VAL A 14 6.45 3.38 8.25
C VAL A 14 7.87 2.98 7.86
N HIS A 15 8.66 2.41 8.79
CA HIS A 15 10.08 2.11 8.52
C HIS A 15 10.32 0.74 7.88
N SER A 16 9.35 -0.18 7.92
CA SER A 16 9.47 -1.54 7.36
C SER A 16 8.40 -1.81 6.31
N GLY A 17 7.14 -1.94 6.72
CA GLY A 17 6.03 -2.28 5.83
C GLY A 17 4.84 -2.89 6.55
N PHE A 18 3.89 -3.38 5.77
CA PHE A 18 2.67 -4.01 6.27
C PHE A 18 2.61 -5.46 5.81
N ASN A 19 2.32 -6.37 6.75
CA ASN A 19 2.12 -7.80 6.48
C ASN A 19 0.62 -8.10 6.51
N PRO A 20 -0.07 -8.11 5.35
CA PRO A 20 -1.50 -8.33 5.29
C PRO A 20 -1.86 -9.78 5.62
N SER A 21 -2.97 -9.95 6.33
CA SER A 21 -3.59 -11.26 6.61
C SER A 21 -5.10 -11.09 6.58
N PHE A 22 -5.67 -11.21 5.38
CA PHE A 22 -7.11 -11.04 5.13
C PHE A 22 -7.67 -12.31 4.48
N ILE A 23 -8.93 -12.64 4.81
CA ILE A 23 -9.66 -13.78 4.25
C ILE A 23 -10.95 -13.26 3.61
N ALA A 24 -11.26 -13.75 2.43
CA ALA A 24 -12.53 -13.55 1.76
C ALA A 24 -13.03 -14.88 1.19
N THR A 25 -14.34 -15.13 1.31
CA THR A 25 -14.99 -16.32 0.77
C THR A 25 -16.03 -15.88 -0.25
N VAL A 26 -16.00 -16.52 -1.42
CA VAL A 26 -16.96 -16.29 -2.50
C VAL A 26 -17.65 -17.61 -2.85
N SER A 27 -18.95 -17.56 -3.14
CA SER A 27 -19.71 -18.70 -3.64
C SER A 27 -19.82 -18.65 -5.16
N HIS A 28 -19.89 -19.81 -5.80
CA HIS A 28 -20.09 -19.96 -7.24
C HIS A 28 -21.28 -20.88 -7.52
N GLU A 29 -22.14 -20.47 -8.44
CA GLU A 29 -23.32 -21.25 -8.82
C GLU A 29 -22.91 -22.50 -9.60
N LYS A 30 -23.35 -23.68 -9.13
CA LYS A 30 -22.99 -24.96 -9.76
C LYS A 30 -23.55 -25.03 -11.17
N GLY A 31 -22.68 -25.35 -12.14
CA GLY A 31 -23.06 -25.48 -13.55
C GLY A 31 -23.19 -24.15 -14.33
N SER A 32 -22.91 -23.00 -13.69
CA SER A 32 -22.98 -21.69 -14.36
C SER A 32 -21.76 -21.33 -15.20
N GLY A 33 -20.67 -22.09 -15.07
CA GLY A 33 -19.42 -21.90 -15.82
C GLY A 33 -18.25 -22.56 -15.11
N ASP A 34 -17.24 -22.98 -15.87
CA ASP A 34 -16.07 -23.67 -15.34
C ASP A 34 -15.04 -22.69 -14.73
N THR A 35 -15.02 -21.41 -15.11
CA THR A 35 -13.96 -20.45 -14.71
C THR A 35 -14.48 -19.09 -14.25
N SER A 36 -13.74 -18.43 -13.34
CA SER A 36 -13.94 -17.04 -12.94
C SER A 36 -12.61 -16.28 -12.84
N GLU A 37 -12.64 -14.96 -13.04
CA GLU A 37 -11.47 -14.09 -12.86
C GLU A 37 -11.57 -13.27 -11.57
N PHE A 38 -10.46 -13.14 -10.85
CA PHE A 38 -10.33 -12.34 -9.64
C PHE A 38 -9.16 -11.37 -9.77
N GLU A 39 -9.33 -10.14 -9.33
CA GLU A 39 -8.23 -9.18 -9.19
C GLU A 39 -7.92 -8.97 -7.70
N ILE A 40 -6.66 -9.23 -7.33
CA ILE A 40 -6.15 -8.99 -5.98
C ILE A 40 -5.21 -7.80 -6.06
N THR A 41 -5.51 -6.74 -5.31
CA THR A 41 -4.75 -5.48 -5.33
C THR A 41 -4.12 -5.21 -3.97
N TYR A 42 -2.79 -5.14 -3.94
CA TYR A 42 -2.02 -4.71 -2.78
C TYR A 42 -1.42 -3.35 -3.07
N GLY A 43 -1.45 -2.41 -2.14
CA GLY A 43 -1.03 -1.06 -2.45
C GLY A 43 -0.76 -0.17 -1.27
N ARG A 44 -0.40 1.06 -1.58
CA ARG A 44 -0.17 2.13 -0.59
C ARG A 44 -0.58 3.49 -1.15
N ASN A 45 -1.13 4.31 -0.27
CA ASN A 45 -1.23 5.75 -0.46
C ASN A 45 -0.16 6.41 0.40
N MET A 46 0.60 7.32 -0.19
CA MET A 46 1.75 7.94 0.44
C MET A 46 1.55 9.44 0.57
N ASP A 47 1.82 9.93 1.75
CA ASP A 47 1.94 11.35 2.06
C ASP A 47 3.40 11.80 1.89
N VAL A 48 3.59 13.10 1.68
CA VAL A 48 4.91 13.74 1.76
C VAL A 48 4.91 14.73 2.92
N THR A 49 5.85 14.57 3.86
CA THR A 49 6.10 15.58 4.89
C THR A 49 7.35 16.36 4.52
N HIS A 50 7.24 17.68 4.36
CA HIS A 50 8.39 18.56 4.24
C HIS A 50 8.80 19.04 5.63
N ALA A 51 10.11 19.04 5.90
CA ALA A 51 10.70 19.62 7.10
C ALA A 51 11.59 20.78 6.68
N THR A 52 11.14 22.01 6.92
CA THR A 52 11.87 23.23 6.53
C THR A 52 12.58 23.81 7.74
N ARG A 53 13.89 24.02 7.62
CA ARG A 53 14.66 24.70 8.67
C ARG A 53 14.42 26.19 8.62
N ARG A 54 13.80 26.74 9.67
CA ARG A 54 13.68 28.19 9.87
C ARG A 54 14.89 28.68 10.65
N THR A 55 15.78 29.39 9.98
CA THR A 55 16.90 30.09 10.60
C THR A 55 16.55 31.56 10.81
N THR A 56 16.78 32.07 12.02
CA THR A 56 16.53 33.46 12.39
C THR A 56 17.63 33.96 13.33
N HIS A 57 17.95 35.24 13.25
CA HIS A 57 18.87 35.92 14.18
C HIS A 57 18.18 36.41 15.46
N TYR A 58 16.85 36.26 15.56
CA TYR A 58 16.03 36.89 16.59
C TYR A 58 15.26 35.89 17.48
N GLY A 59 15.49 34.58 17.31
CA GLY A 59 14.83 33.52 18.08
C GLY A 59 15.47 32.15 17.86
N ASN A 60 14.83 31.09 18.37
CA ASN A 60 15.32 29.72 18.14
C ASN A 60 15.13 29.32 16.68
N SER A 61 16.17 28.72 16.10
CA SER A 61 16.04 28.04 14.81
C SER A 61 15.39 26.67 15.04
N TYR A 62 14.36 26.34 14.27
CA TYR A 62 13.62 25.07 14.41
C TYR A 62 13.26 24.47 13.05
N LEU A 63 12.83 23.21 13.06
CA LEU A 63 12.22 22.57 11.90
C LEU A 63 10.71 22.77 11.94
N GLU A 64 10.15 23.29 10.85
CA GLU A 64 8.71 23.43 10.65
C GLU A 64 8.23 22.35 9.68
N GLY A 65 7.27 21.54 10.12
CA GLY A 65 6.66 20.48 9.32
C GLY A 65 5.49 20.98 8.49
N SER A 66 5.41 20.60 7.23
CA SER A 66 4.19 20.75 6.41
C SER A 66 3.88 19.44 5.68
N ARG A 67 2.59 19.21 5.38
CA ARG A 67 2.10 17.95 4.84
C ARG A 67 1.45 18.15 3.48
N ILE A 68 1.85 17.33 2.51
CA ILE A 68 1.06 17.06 1.31
C ILE A 68 0.40 15.70 1.53
N HIS A 69 -0.89 15.75 1.87
CA HIS A 69 -1.70 14.56 2.03
C HIS A 69 -2.05 13.98 0.65
N ASN A 70 -2.07 12.65 0.52
CA ASN A 70 -2.35 11.94 -0.74
C ASN A 70 -1.41 12.35 -1.90
N ALA A 71 -0.15 12.63 -1.59
CA ALA A 71 0.84 13.02 -2.58
C ALA A 71 1.02 11.95 -3.68
N PHE A 72 1.01 10.67 -3.29
CA PHE A 72 1.05 9.55 -4.24
C PHE A 72 0.02 8.48 -3.84
N VAL A 73 -1.12 8.50 -4.52
CA VAL A 73 -2.21 7.53 -4.29
C VAL A 73 -2.17 6.37 -5.28
N ASN A 74 -2.84 5.28 -4.93
CA ASN A 74 -3.04 4.10 -5.76
C ASN A 74 -1.71 3.54 -6.31
N ARG A 75 -0.66 3.54 -5.49
CA ARG A 75 0.60 2.85 -5.80
C ARG A 75 0.39 1.37 -5.53
N ASN A 76 -0.33 0.77 -6.47
CA ASN A 76 -0.96 -0.53 -6.34
C ASN A 76 -0.30 -1.54 -7.29
N TYR A 77 -0.10 -2.74 -6.77
CA TYR A 77 0.23 -3.93 -7.53
C TYR A 77 -1.02 -4.82 -7.57
N THR A 78 -1.56 -4.99 -8.77
CA THR A 78 -2.79 -5.74 -9.04
C THR A 78 -2.44 -6.95 -9.87
N VAL A 79 -2.85 -8.12 -9.39
CA VAL A 79 -2.66 -9.39 -10.11
C VAL A 79 -4.02 -9.99 -10.39
N LYS A 80 -4.23 -10.38 -11.65
CA LYS A 80 -5.40 -11.09 -12.11
C LYS A 80 -5.17 -12.60 -12.07
N TYR A 81 -6.06 -13.31 -11.41
CA TYR A 81 -6.08 -14.76 -11.30
C TYR A 81 -7.30 -15.32 -12.02
N GLU A 82 -7.14 -16.44 -12.72
CA GLU A 82 -8.25 -17.26 -13.19
C GLU A 82 -8.34 -18.49 -12.29
N VAL A 83 -9.55 -18.77 -11.82
CA VAL A 83 -9.89 -19.95 -11.03
C VAL A 83 -10.79 -20.84 -11.85
N ASN A 84 -10.42 -22.11 -11.98
CA ASN A 84 -11.26 -23.11 -12.60
C ASN A 84 -11.98 -23.93 -11.51
N TRP A 85 -13.30 -23.76 -11.40
CA TRP A 85 -14.15 -24.43 -10.42
C TRP A 85 -14.28 -25.94 -10.64
N LYS A 86 -14.02 -26.42 -11.86
CA LYS A 86 -14.10 -27.83 -12.22
C LYS A 86 -12.80 -28.58 -11.95
N THR A 87 -11.65 -27.99 -12.29
CA THR A 87 -10.33 -28.61 -12.09
C THR A 87 -9.64 -28.18 -10.80
N HIS A 88 -10.16 -27.15 -10.12
CA HIS A 88 -9.53 -26.45 -9.00
C HIS A 88 -8.15 -25.86 -9.32
N GLU A 89 -7.85 -25.66 -10.61
CA GLU A 89 -6.64 -24.98 -11.06
C GLU A 89 -6.76 -23.47 -10.80
N ILE A 90 -5.66 -22.88 -10.33
CA ILE A 90 -5.48 -21.44 -10.19
C ILE A 90 -4.29 -21.04 -11.06
N LYS A 91 -4.46 -20.02 -11.90
CA LYS A 91 -3.35 -19.48 -12.69
C LYS A 91 -3.38 -17.97 -12.75
N VAL A 92 -2.19 -17.39 -12.86
CA VAL A 92 -2.03 -15.95 -13.08
C VAL A 92 -2.31 -15.64 -14.56
N LYS A 93 -3.18 -14.65 -14.80
CA LYS A 93 -3.52 -14.16 -16.15
C LYS A 93 -2.72 -12.92 -16.54
N GLY A 94 -2.29 -12.14 -15.57
CA GLY A 94 -1.49 -10.95 -15.78
C GLY A 94 -1.39 -10.09 -14.53
N HIS A 95 -0.54 -9.07 -14.61
CA HIS A 95 -0.36 -8.05 -13.57
C HIS A 95 0.00 -6.71 -14.21
N ASN A 96 -0.11 -5.62 -13.45
CA ASN A 96 0.38 -4.30 -13.84
C ASN A 96 1.79 -3.99 -13.30
#